data_AF-A0A258TE75-F1
#
_entry.id   AF-A0A258TE75-F1
#
_cell.length_a   1.000
_cell.length_b   1.000
_cell.length_c   1.000
_cell.angle_alpha   90.00
_cell.angle_beta   90.00
_cell.angle_gamma   90.00
#
_symmetry.space_group_name_H-M   'P 1'
#
loop_
_entity.id
_entity.type
_entity.pdbx_description
1 polymer ?
#
loop_
_entity_poly.entity_id
_entity_poly.type
_entity_poly.pdbx_seq_one_letter_code
_entity_poly.pdbx_strand_id
1 'polypeptide(L)'
;MRRGLRPRSPIRLRRRFSWRGIFGRESGKAIAKPVVHGVAAARPLGESRRAAFSFEARPSAAQRIARMRRLAVIDIFDQIGLAPMPGHLWRFIEGNPDPVSGIVSFFNAIGIDPARIKARDPDEIDRANEVLELLFGIDTVFDRIAPEIAAELEAKLCSGDYAGVRLAAQVVKTFETIAQMEHRWPPHARLGVLDSFLRDVRAGLADPLAVREREARAAARSAEVLDRQMVAFDAEVQENRRLLYQVAIRWPKRGLPAAAVEARRKAAAESDELEKQLLQLRRLRKEAVDDGIARLRNVNARLRHLLDRIDGRAAGREKGGGRGTAASPARSEFDRALEFFRFAPDARPDRTALRQRFRELARKMHPDLAGADCASQREANRRFVELNRYYDVLKLRL
;
A
#
# COMPACT_ATOMS: atom_id res chain seq x y z
N MET A 1 -49.84 38.67 -39.36
CA MET A 1 -49.04 39.87 -39.70
C MET A 1 -47.88 40.01 -38.73
N ARG A 2 -46.69 40.28 -39.26
CA ARG A 2 -45.39 40.31 -38.56
C ARG A 2 -45.26 41.50 -37.60
N ARG A 3 -44.64 41.27 -36.43
CA ARG A 3 -43.72 42.11 -35.63
C ARG A 3 -43.32 41.23 -34.43
N GLY A 4 -42.10 40.76 -34.23
CA GLY A 4 -40.79 41.36 -34.49
C GLY A 4 -40.11 41.75 -33.17
N LEU A 5 -40.14 40.91 -32.13
CA LEU A 5 -39.41 41.13 -30.88
C LEU A 5 -38.02 40.48 -30.99
N ARG A 6 -37.00 41.32 -31.13
CA ARG A 6 -35.59 40.93 -31.02
C ARG A 6 -35.26 40.65 -29.54
N PRO A 7 -34.69 39.49 -29.18
CA PRO A 7 -34.02 39.35 -27.90
C PRO A 7 -32.67 40.09 -27.96
N ARG A 8 -32.45 40.95 -26.97
CA ARG A 8 -31.19 41.63 -26.68
C ARG A 8 -30.10 40.59 -26.44
N SER A 9 -29.01 40.69 -27.21
CA SER A 9 -27.78 39.93 -27.01
C SER A 9 -27.27 40.08 -25.58
N PRO A 10 -26.91 39.01 -24.85
CA PRO A 10 -26.13 39.15 -23.64
C PRO A 10 -24.71 39.61 -24.01
N ILE A 11 -24.28 40.67 -23.34
CA ILE A 11 -22.95 41.26 -23.36
C ILE A 11 -21.91 40.14 -23.16
N ARG A 12 -21.15 39.84 -24.22
CA ARG A 12 -19.95 39.00 -24.13
C ARG A 12 -18.87 39.80 -23.42
N LEU A 13 -18.80 39.69 -22.09
CA LEU A 13 -17.58 40.02 -21.35
C LEU A 13 -16.49 39.02 -21.75
N ARG A 14 -15.72 39.37 -22.79
CA ARG A 14 -14.42 38.76 -23.08
C ARG A 14 -13.46 39.13 -21.93
N ARG A 15 -13.48 38.36 -20.85
CA ARG A 15 -12.33 38.27 -19.95
C ARG A 15 -11.41 37.17 -20.47
N ARG A 16 -10.45 37.57 -21.30
CA ARG A 16 -9.26 36.76 -21.60
C ARG A 16 -8.32 36.86 -20.39
N PHE A 17 -8.50 35.98 -19.41
CA PHE A 17 -7.47 35.67 -18.43
C PHE A 17 -6.93 34.28 -18.78
N SER A 18 -5.86 34.26 -19.57
CA SER A 18 -5.06 33.06 -19.82
C SER A 18 -3.81 33.16 -18.95
N TRP A 19 -3.82 32.48 -17.79
CA TRP A 19 -2.65 32.31 -16.94
C TRP A 19 -1.88 31.04 -17.36
N ARG A 20 -0.55 31.15 -17.43
CA ARG A 20 0.41 30.11 -17.88
C ARG A 20 1.13 29.54 -16.65
N GLY A 21 1.01 28.24 -16.40
CA GLY A 21 1.90 27.51 -15.48
C GLY A 21 3.18 27.05 -16.19
N ILE A 22 4.23 26.78 -15.41
CA ILE A 22 5.64 26.78 -15.85
C ILE A 22 6.05 25.52 -16.66
N PHE A 23 5.12 24.59 -16.93
CA PHE A 23 5.34 23.43 -17.82
C PHE A 23 4.57 23.43 -19.14
N GLY A 24 3.88 24.54 -19.49
CA GLY A 24 3.41 24.85 -20.85
C GLY A 24 2.63 23.78 -21.64
N ARG A 25 1.28 23.84 -21.61
CA ARG A 25 0.43 23.59 -22.81
C ARG A 25 -0.95 24.25 -22.71
N GLU A 26 -1.36 24.86 -23.82
CA GLU A 26 -2.73 25.32 -24.12
C GLU A 26 -3.64 24.12 -24.43
N SER A 27 -4.73 23.93 -23.70
CA SER A 27 -5.75 22.93 -24.05
C SER A 27 -6.70 23.52 -25.11
N GLY A 28 -6.35 23.35 -26.38
CA GLY A 28 -7.15 23.82 -27.52
C GLY A 28 -7.26 22.85 -28.70
N LYS A 29 -6.89 21.57 -28.55
CA LYS A 29 -7.13 20.54 -29.57
C LYS A 29 -7.75 19.31 -28.94
N ALA A 30 -8.89 18.89 -29.49
CA ALA A 30 -9.57 17.65 -29.14
C ALA A 30 -8.59 16.48 -29.20
N ILE A 31 -8.54 15.70 -28.12
CA ILE A 31 -7.81 14.43 -28.08
C ILE A 31 -8.49 13.50 -29.10
N ALA A 32 -7.80 13.19 -30.19
CA ALA A 32 -8.18 12.07 -31.04
C ALA A 32 -8.09 10.80 -30.19
N LYS A 33 -9.20 10.04 -30.13
CA LYS A 33 -9.29 8.76 -29.42
C LYS A 33 -8.14 7.84 -29.88
N PRO A 34 -7.29 7.31 -28.99
CA PRO A 34 -6.38 6.25 -29.38
C PRO A 34 -7.19 4.97 -29.66
N VAL A 35 -7.05 4.48 -30.89
CA VAL A 35 -7.51 3.18 -31.35
C VAL A 35 -6.82 2.11 -30.50
N VAL A 36 -7.60 1.34 -29.76
CA VAL A 36 -7.13 0.13 -29.06
C VAL A 36 -6.91 -0.95 -30.12
N HIS A 37 -5.65 -1.23 -30.46
CA HIS A 37 -5.29 -2.46 -31.16
C HIS A 37 -5.17 -3.60 -30.13
N GLY A 38 -5.94 -4.66 -30.38
CA GLY A 38 -6.11 -5.80 -29.50
C GLY A 38 -4.82 -6.60 -29.23
N VAL A 39 -4.79 -7.18 -28.04
CA VAL A 39 -3.78 -8.13 -27.57
C VAL A 39 -3.82 -9.38 -28.43
N ALA A 40 -2.74 -9.65 -29.16
CA ALA A 40 -2.52 -10.94 -29.81
C ALA A 40 -1.82 -11.92 -28.84
N ALA A 41 -2.29 -13.15 -28.92
CA ALA A 41 -1.99 -14.32 -28.10
C ALA A 41 -0.49 -14.70 -27.96
N ALA A 42 -0.24 -15.46 -26.88
CA ALA A 42 1.01 -16.09 -26.51
C ALA A 42 1.73 -16.86 -27.63
N ARG A 43 3.07 -16.82 -27.61
CA ARG A 43 3.95 -17.84 -28.19
C ARG A 43 5.20 -18.04 -27.31
N PRO A 44 5.83 -19.23 -27.39
CA PRO A 44 6.41 -19.95 -26.24
C PRO A 44 7.88 -19.62 -25.97
N LEU A 45 8.31 -19.96 -24.75
CA LEU A 45 9.70 -20.02 -24.30
C LEU A 45 10.48 -21.07 -25.10
N GLY A 46 11.58 -20.67 -25.72
CA GLY A 46 12.59 -21.59 -26.24
C GLY A 46 13.47 -20.98 -27.32
N GLU A 47 14.68 -20.56 -26.92
CA GLU A 47 15.98 -20.97 -27.48
C GLU A 47 17.03 -19.87 -27.24
N SER A 48 17.98 -20.22 -26.38
CA SER A 48 19.19 -19.46 -26.09
C SER A 48 20.02 -19.24 -27.37
N ARG A 49 19.80 -18.13 -28.06
CA ARG A 49 20.77 -17.59 -29.01
C ARG A 49 21.69 -16.62 -28.28
N ARG A 50 22.96 -17.01 -28.23
CA ARG A 50 24.14 -16.25 -27.82
C ARG A 50 23.91 -14.75 -28.04
N ALA A 51 24.19 -13.96 -27.00
CA ALA A 51 24.20 -12.50 -27.06
C ALA A 51 24.94 -12.07 -28.32
N ALA A 52 24.18 -11.63 -29.33
CA ALA A 52 24.74 -10.87 -30.41
C ALA A 52 25.41 -9.67 -29.72
N PHE A 53 26.72 -9.50 -29.95
CA PHE A 53 27.39 -8.25 -29.70
C PHE A 53 26.52 -7.16 -30.35
N SER A 54 25.72 -6.47 -29.54
CA SER A 54 25.02 -5.29 -30.02
C SER A 54 26.12 -4.27 -30.22
N PHE A 55 26.49 -4.05 -31.48
CA PHE A 55 27.09 -2.78 -31.85
C PHE A 55 26.14 -1.71 -31.31
N GLU A 56 26.50 -1.07 -30.19
CA GLU A 56 25.76 0.07 -29.70
C GLU A 56 25.64 1.04 -30.89
N ALA A 57 24.42 1.24 -31.36
CA ALA A 57 24.16 2.11 -32.48
C ALA A 57 24.84 3.44 -32.19
N ARG A 58 25.75 3.88 -33.08
CA ARG A 58 26.46 5.15 -32.89
C ARG A 58 25.43 6.22 -32.55
N PRO A 59 25.58 6.94 -31.42
CA PRO A 59 24.59 7.91 -30.99
C PRO A 59 24.36 8.91 -32.12
N SER A 60 23.09 9.21 -32.38
CA SER A 60 22.71 10.14 -33.43
C SER A 60 23.37 11.50 -33.21
N ALA A 61 23.53 12.30 -34.28
CA ALA A 61 24.09 13.64 -34.15
C ALA A 61 23.34 14.48 -33.08
N ALA A 62 22.01 14.31 -32.99
CA ALA A 62 21.18 14.94 -31.96
C ALA A 62 21.53 14.44 -30.54
N GLN A 63 21.72 13.13 -30.35
CA GLN A 63 22.12 12.57 -29.04
C GLN A 63 23.52 13.04 -28.63
N ARG A 64 24.46 13.14 -29.57
CA ARG A 64 25.80 13.69 -29.32
C ARG A 64 25.75 15.16 -28.93
N ILE A 65 24.97 15.98 -29.65
CA ILE A 65 24.80 17.41 -29.34
C ILE A 65 24.18 17.58 -27.95
N ALA A 66 23.13 16.80 -27.63
CA ALA A 66 22.51 16.82 -26.30
C ALA A 66 23.51 16.44 -25.20
N ARG A 67 24.33 15.40 -25.42
CA ARG A 67 25.39 14.99 -24.48
C ARG A 67 26.43 16.09 -24.28
N MET A 68 26.91 16.73 -25.35
CA MET A 68 27.87 17.83 -25.22
C MET A 68 27.29 19.04 -24.47
N ARG A 69 26.01 19.38 -24.72
CA ARG A 69 25.31 20.43 -23.96
C ARG A 69 25.22 20.11 -22.47
N ARG A 70 24.90 18.87 -22.12
CA ARG A 70 24.85 18.45 -20.71
C ARG A 70 26.21 18.54 -20.04
N LEU A 71 27.28 18.09 -20.72
CA LEU A 71 28.65 18.22 -20.21
C LEU A 71 29.06 19.68 -19.99
N ALA A 72 28.74 20.57 -20.94
CA ALA A 72 29.02 22.00 -20.79
C ALA A 72 28.30 22.63 -19.58
N VAL A 73 27.05 22.22 -19.31
CA VAL A 73 26.30 22.68 -18.13
C VAL A 73 26.94 22.15 -16.83
N ILE A 74 27.35 20.88 -16.81
CA ILE A 74 28.07 20.29 -15.68
C ILE A 74 29.36 21.08 -15.39
N ASP A 75 30.19 21.30 -16.42
CA ASP A 75 31.44 22.04 -16.28
C ASP A 75 31.20 23.47 -15.75
N ILE A 76 30.13 24.15 -16.19
CA ILE A 76 29.78 25.48 -15.70
C ILE A 76 29.41 25.45 -14.21
N PHE A 77 28.60 24.48 -13.79
CA PHE A 77 28.21 24.33 -12.38
C PHE A 77 29.43 24.03 -11.50
N ASP A 78 30.29 23.11 -11.92
CA ASP A 78 31.51 22.74 -11.20
C ASP A 78 32.48 23.92 -11.09
N GLN A 79 32.65 24.71 -12.15
CA GLN A 79 33.53 25.89 -12.15
C GLN A 79 33.05 27.03 -11.23
N ILE A 80 31.74 27.12 -11.00
CA ILE A 80 31.12 28.13 -10.13
C ILE A 80 31.04 27.62 -8.67
N GLY A 81 31.08 26.30 -8.46
CA GLY A 81 30.92 25.67 -7.14
C GLY A 81 29.45 25.46 -6.78
N LEU A 82 28.62 25.14 -7.77
CA LEU A 82 27.19 24.92 -7.58
C LEU A 82 26.84 23.46 -7.26
N ALA A 83 25.77 23.25 -6.50
CA ALA A 83 25.22 21.95 -6.15
C ALA A 83 24.74 21.16 -7.39
N PRO A 84 24.62 19.83 -7.31
CA PRO A 84 24.22 18.99 -8.43
C PRO A 84 22.90 19.42 -9.09
N MET A 85 22.86 19.35 -10.42
CA MET A 85 21.74 19.87 -11.21
C MET A 85 20.45 19.07 -10.96
N PRO A 86 19.33 19.73 -10.63
CA PRO A 86 18.03 19.07 -10.53
C PRO A 86 17.52 18.64 -11.91
N GLY A 87 16.71 17.58 -11.98
CA GLY A 87 16.15 17.08 -13.24
C GLY A 87 15.37 18.15 -14.02
N HIS A 88 14.78 19.09 -13.30
CA HIS A 88 14.03 20.23 -13.80
C HIS A 88 14.86 21.18 -14.69
N LEU A 89 16.18 21.31 -14.45
CA LEU A 89 17.07 22.17 -15.24
C LEU A 89 17.11 21.75 -16.71
N TRP A 90 17.09 20.44 -16.98
CA TRP A 90 17.30 19.92 -18.34
C TRP A 90 16.26 20.39 -19.34
N ARG A 91 15.02 20.65 -18.89
CA ARG A 91 13.97 21.21 -19.76
C ARG A 91 14.32 22.60 -20.28
N PHE A 92 14.98 23.43 -19.46
CA PHE A 92 15.46 24.75 -19.87
C PHE A 92 16.65 24.66 -20.82
N ILE A 93 17.56 23.71 -20.60
CA ILE A 93 18.72 23.50 -21.47
C ILE A 93 18.31 22.95 -22.84
N GLU A 94 17.36 22.01 -22.87
CA GLU A 94 16.87 21.37 -24.09
C GLU A 94 15.92 22.28 -24.88
N GLY A 95 15.17 23.16 -24.20
CA GLY A 95 14.29 24.15 -24.80
C GLY A 95 15.00 25.37 -25.40
N ASN A 96 16.30 25.55 -25.14
CA ASN A 96 17.07 26.70 -25.61
C ASN A 96 18.13 26.33 -26.67
N PRO A 97 18.43 27.25 -27.61
CA PRO A 97 19.50 27.04 -28.60
C PRO A 97 20.89 26.97 -27.96
N ASP A 98 21.10 27.70 -26.87
CA ASP A 98 22.34 27.82 -26.12
C ASP A 98 22.14 27.33 -24.67
N PRO A 99 23.01 26.43 -24.16
CA PRO A 99 22.93 25.97 -22.78
C PRO A 99 23.08 27.09 -21.73
N VAL A 100 23.91 28.12 -21.99
CA VAL A 100 24.10 29.22 -21.03
C VAL A 100 22.81 30.02 -20.87
N SER A 101 22.15 30.32 -21.98
CA SER A 101 20.83 30.97 -21.97
C SER A 101 19.77 30.13 -21.23
N GLY A 102 19.85 28.80 -21.32
CA GLY A 102 19.02 27.88 -20.54
C GLY A 102 19.28 27.96 -19.03
N ILE A 103 20.55 28.00 -18.61
CA ILE A 103 20.95 28.19 -17.21
C ILE A 103 20.44 29.53 -16.68
N VAL A 104 20.65 30.62 -17.44
CA VAL A 104 20.19 31.97 -17.08
C VAL A 104 18.68 32.01 -16.92
N SER A 105 17.94 31.39 -17.84
CA SER A 105 16.48 31.31 -17.79
C SER A 105 16.01 30.52 -16.56
N PHE A 106 16.70 29.43 -16.22
CA PHE A 106 16.42 28.65 -15.04
C PHE A 106 16.68 29.46 -13.75
N PHE A 107 17.84 30.10 -13.62
CA PHE A 107 18.14 30.93 -12.44
C PHE A 107 17.14 32.07 -12.24
N ASN A 108 16.81 32.79 -13.32
CA ASN A 108 15.76 33.81 -13.26
C ASN A 108 14.41 33.23 -12.82
N ALA A 109 14.04 32.04 -13.30
CA ALA A 109 12.79 31.39 -12.93
C ALA A 109 12.75 30.99 -11.44
N ILE A 110 13.88 30.63 -10.84
CA ILE A 110 13.98 30.26 -9.42
C ILE A 110 14.35 31.45 -8.51
N GLY A 111 14.35 32.67 -9.06
CA GLY A 111 14.61 33.90 -8.32
C GLY A 111 16.07 34.15 -7.95
N ILE A 112 17.01 33.49 -8.64
CA ILE A 112 18.46 33.66 -8.50
C ILE A 112 18.96 34.63 -9.57
N ASP A 113 19.80 35.59 -9.18
CA ASP A 113 20.35 36.59 -10.10
C ASP A 113 21.56 36.00 -10.89
N PRO A 114 21.42 35.74 -12.19
CA PRO A 114 22.50 35.16 -12.99
C PRO A 114 23.71 36.09 -13.13
N ALA A 115 23.52 37.41 -13.02
CA ALA A 115 24.61 38.37 -13.09
C ALA A 115 25.50 38.31 -11.85
N ARG A 116 24.90 38.16 -10.66
CA ARG A 116 25.62 37.95 -9.39
C ARG A 116 26.35 36.62 -9.35
N ILE A 117 25.72 35.54 -9.84
CA ILE A 117 26.38 34.23 -10.01
C ILE A 117 27.60 34.35 -10.94
N LYS A 118 27.46 35.05 -12.08
CA LYS A 118 28.58 35.28 -13.01
C LYS A 118 29.70 36.11 -12.39
N ALA A 119 29.35 37.05 -11.50
CA ALA A 119 30.31 37.85 -10.74
C ALA A 119 30.97 37.10 -9.57
N ARG A 120 30.60 35.81 -9.35
CA ARG A 120 31.06 34.97 -8.23
C ARG A 120 30.76 35.55 -6.85
N ASP A 121 29.58 36.15 -6.72
CA ASP A 121 29.07 36.63 -5.44
C ASP A 121 28.81 35.44 -4.49
N PRO A 122 29.51 35.33 -3.34
CA PRO A 122 29.37 34.18 -2.45
C PRO A 122 27.96 34.05 -1.87
N ASP A 123 27.28 35.15 -1.56
CA ASP A 123 25.94 35.11 -0.97
C ASP A 123 24.90 34.57 -1.96
N GLU A 124 25.03 34.94 -3.23
CA GLU A 124 24.13 34.44 -4.27
C GLU A 124 24.44 32.99 -4.66
N ILE A 125 25.73 32.58 -4.62
CA ILE A 125 26.13 31.18 -4.82
C ILE A 125 25.58 30.30 -3.70
N ASP A 126 25.72 30.70 -2.44
CA ASP A 126 25.18 29.95 -1.30
C ASP A 126 23.66 29.84 -1.40
N ARG A 127 22.99 30.95 -1.73
CA ARG A 127 21.54 30.95 -1.98
C ARG A 127 21.16 30.01 -3.14
N ALA A 128 21.89 30.04 -4.25
CA ALA A 128 21.63 29.15 -5.39
C ALA A 128 21.82 27.69 -5.00
N ASN A 129 22.84 27.38 -4.20
CA ASN A 129 23.09 26.04 -3.68
C ASN A 129 21.96 25.54 -2.79
N GLU A 130 21.47 26.36 -1.86
CA GLU A 130 20.30 26.00 -1.04
C GLU A 130 19.08 25.64 -1.89
N VAL A 131 18.82 26.39 -2.97
CA VAL A 131 17.67 26.16 -3.85
C VAL A 131 17.88 24.94 -4.75
N LEU A 132 19.09 24.73 -5.26
CA LEU A 132 19.43 23.56 -6.08
C LEU A 132 19.34 22.27 -5.27
N GLU A 133 19.87 22.24 -4.05
CA GLU A 133 19.74 21.11 -3.13
C GLU A 133 18.28 20.82 -2.78
N LEU A 134 17.50 21.88 -2.56
CA LEU A 134 16.07 21.78 -2.31
C LEU A 134 15.35 21.15 -3.52
N LEU A 135 15.60 21.65 -4.73
CA LEU A 135 15.01 21.10 -5.96
C LEU A 135 15.44 19.66 -6.21
N PHE A 136 16.69 19.31 -5.93
CA PHE A 136 17.19 17.94 -6.02
C PHE A 136 16.47 17.01 -5.03
N GLY A 137 16.23 17.49 -3.80
CA GLY A 137 15.45 16.74 -2.80
C GLY A 137 13.95 16.63 -3.12
N ILE A 138 13.42 17.53 -3.95
CA ILE A 138 11.99 17.65 -4.30
C ILE A 138 11.65 16.99 -5.62
N ASP A 139 12.62 16.45 -6.37
CA ASP A 139 12.49 16.10 -7.79
C ASP A 139 11.26 15.23 -8.16
N THR A 140 10.67 14.50 -7.20
CA THR A 140 9.45 13.67 -7.40
C THR A 140 8.18 14.18 -6.69
N VAL A 141 8.27 15.25 -5.90
CA VAL A 141 7.16 15.81 -5.13
C VAL A 141 6.13 16.46 -6.04
N PHE A 142 6.57 17.23 -7.04
CA PHE A 142 5.68 17.93 -7.98
C PHE A 142 4.79 16.97 -8.78
N ASP A 143 5.24 15.75 -9.04
CA ASP A 143 4.47 14.73 -9.78
C ASP A 143 3.33 14.11 -8.95
N ARG A 144 3.32 14.33 -7.63
CA ARG A 144 2.47 13.59 -6.67
C ARG A 144 1.45 14.46 -5.94
N ILE A 145 1.63 15.77 -5.99
CA ILE A 145 0.70 16.76 -5.42
C ILE A 145 -0.35 17.18 -6.44
N ALA A 146 -1.47 17.74 -5.98
CA ALA A 146 -2.50 18.22 -6.89
C ALA A 146 -1.95 19.33 -7.82
N PRO A 147 -2.36 19.41 -9.10
CA PRO A 147 -1.80 20.39 -10.05
C PRO A 147 -1.90 21.85 -9.59
N GLU A 148 -2.97 22.18 -8.87
CA GLU A 148 -3.20 23.51 -8.29
C GLU A 148 -2.16 23.84 -7.21
N ILE A 149 -1.84 22.86 -6.36
CA ILE A 149 -0.85 22.98 -5.30
C ILE A 149 0.58 22.96 -5.85
N ALA A 150 0.82 22.19 -6.91
CA ALA A 150 2.08 22.24 -7.65
C ALA A 150 2.37 23.66 -8.15
N ALA A 151 1.37 24.32 -8.74
CA ALA A 151 1.50 25.70 -9.20
C ALA A 151 1.75 26.69 -8.04
N GLU A 152 1.14 26.47 -6.87
CA GLU A 152 1.38 27.30 -5.69
C GLU A 152 2.79 27.10 -5.10
N LEU A 153 3.24 25.84 -4.98
CA LEU A 153 4.60 25.51 -4.54
C LEU A 153 5.64 26.12 -5.48
N GLU A 154 5.33 26.14 -6.76
CA GLU A 154 6.16 26.74 -7.78
C GLU A 154 6.18 28.27 -7.69
N ALA A 155 5.03 28.91 -7.50
CA ALA A 155 4.97 30.35 -7.24
C ALA A 155 5.79 30.74 -5.99
N LYS A 156 5.75 29.92 -4.93
CA LYS A 156 6.58 30.08 -3.74
C LYS A 156 8.07 29.99 -4.07
N LEU A 157 8.48 29.00 -4.86
CA LEU A 157 9.86 28.84 -5.32
C LEU A 157 10.33 30.06 -6.13
N CYS A 158 9.51 30.56 -7.06
CA CYS A 158 9.82 31.77 -7.83
C CYS A 158 9.88 33.04 -6.96
N SER A 159 9.08 33.13 -5.89
CA SER A 159 9.03 34.28 -4.99
C SER A 159 10.14 34.30 -3.92
N GLY A 160 10.94 33.24 -3.82
CA GLY A 160 11.99 33.11 -2.81
C GLY A 160 11.53 32.56 -1.46
N ASP A 161 10.29 32.05 -1.34
CA ASP A 161 9.79 31.37 -0.14
C ASP A 161 10.29 29.91 -0.08
N TYR A 162 11.61 29.73 0.03
CA TYR A 162 12.24 28.41 0.08
C TYR A 162 11.93 27.67 1.37
N ALA A 163 11.65 28.38 2.46
CA ALA A 163 11.24 27.79 3.73
C ALA A 163 9.90 27.05 3.61
N GLY A 164 8.90 27.68 2.97
CA GLY A 164 7.61 27.03 2.69
C GLY A 164 7.74 25.81 1.78
N VAL A 165 8.56 25.91 0.72
CA VAL A 165 8.82 24.80 -0.20
C VAL A 165 9.53 23.63 0.51
N ARG A 166 10.54 23.92 1.35
CA ARG A 166 11.25 22.92 2.16
C ARG A 166 10.34 22.21 3.15
N LEU A 167 9.45 22.95 3.80
CA LEU A 167 8.46 22.37 4.70
C LEU A 167 7.53 21.42 3.94
N ALA A 168 6.93 21.86 2.84
CA ALA A 168 6.04 21.03 2.04
C ALA A 168 6.72 19.76 1.52
N ALA A 169 7.97 19.86 1.07
CA ALA A 169 8.78 18.69 0.69
C ALA A 169 8.97 17.70 1.84
N GLN A 170 9.27 18.21 3.03
CA GLN A 170 9.42 17.38 4.23
C GLN A 170 8.10 16.72 4.64
N VAL A 171 6.98 17.43 4.52
CA VAL A 171 5.63 16.88 4.72
C VAL A 171 5.39 15.72 3.75
N VAL A 172 5.63 15.92 2.46
CA VAL A 172 5.42 14.91 1.42
C VAL A 172 6.27 13.67 1.71
N LYS A 173 7.57 13.84 1.96
CA LYS A 173 8.47 12.73 2.32
C LYS A 173 7.96 11.96 3.55
N THR A 174 7.50 12.68 4.57
CA THR A 174 6.98 12.06 5.80
C THR A 174 5.71 11.26 5.50
N PHE A 175 4.77 11.86 4.77
CA PHE A 175 3.48 11.25 4.47
C PHE A 175 3.58 10.09 3.48
N GLU A 176 4.52 10.12 2.55
CA GLU A 176 4.84 8.99 1.69
C GLU A 176 5.39 7.81 2.48
N THR A 177 6.31 8.09 3.41
CA THR A 177 6.83 7.06 4.33
C THR A 177 5.69 6.41 5.11
N ILE A 178 4.73 7.20 5.58
CA ILE A 178 3.54 6.69 6.27
C ILE A 178 2.63 5.92 5.30
N ALA A 179 2.42 6.41 4.08
CA ALA A 179 1.58 5.77 3.08
C ALA A 179 2.09 4.37 2.66
N GLN A 180 3.40 4.12 2.76
CA GLN A 180 3.96 2.78 2.53
C GLN A 180 3.38 1.70 3.46
N MET A 181 2.81 2.08 4.61
CA MET A 181 2.06 1.14 5.48
C MET A 181 0.91 0.45 4.75
N GLU A 182 0.37 1.03 3.68
CA GLU A 182 -0.70 0.44 2.86
C GLU A 182 -0.28 -0.84 2.15
N HIS A 183 1.00 -0.95 1.77
CA HIS A 183 1.52 -2.17 1.14
C HIS A 183 1.64 -3.31 2.14
N ARG A 184 1.89 -2.98 3.41
CA ARG A 184 2.01 -3.96 4.49
C ARG A 184 0.65 -4.43 4.99
N TRP A 185 -0.33 -3.54 5.08
CA TRP A 185 -1.63 -3.80 5.70
C TRP A 185 -2.78 -3.63 4.69
N PRO A 186 -3.25 -4.73 4.06
CA PRO A 186 -4.28 -4.65 3.04
C PRO A 186 -5.65 -4.23 3.62
N PRO A 187 -6.57 -3.69 2.79
CA PRO A 187 -7.79 -3.06 3.27
C PRO A 187 -8.69 -3.87 4.21
N HIS A 188 -8.73 -5.19 4.02
CA HIS A 188 -9.58 -6.10 4.80
C HIS A 188 -8.96 -6.54 6.14
N ALA A 189 -7.66 -6.29 6.33
CA ALA A 189 -6.92 -6.70 7.53
C ALA A 189 -6.48 -5.53 8.40
N ARG A 190 -6.75 -4.28 7.98
CA ARG A 190 -6.35 -3.05 8.69
C ARG A 190 -7.36 -2.66 9.76
N LEU A 191 -6.87 -2.15 10.90
CA LEU A 191 -7.71 -1.48 11.88
C LEU A 191 -8.47 -0.31 11.25
N GLY A 192 -9.71 -0.09 11.66
CA GLY A 192 -10.54 1.00 11.14
C GLY A 192 -9.92 2.39 11.37
N VAL A 193 -9.20 2.57 12.49
CA VAL A 193 -8.48 3.83 12.79
C VAL A 193 -7.32 4.05 11.84
N LEU A 194 -6.51 3.01 11.57
CA LEU A 194 -5.47 3.09 10.54
C LEU A 194 -6.08 3.42 9.18
N ASP A 195 -7.28 2.90 8.90
CA ASP A 195 -7.99 3.22 7.67
C ASP A 195 -8.34 4.69 7.52
N SER A 196 -8.85 5.31 8.59
CA SER A 196 -9.13 6.74 8.61
C SER A 196 -7.85 7.56 8.52
N PHE A 197 -6.85 7.20 9.32
CA PHE A 197 -5.57 7.92 9.38
C PHE A 197 -4.88 7.98 8.02
N LEU A 198 -4.84 6.86 7.28
CA LEU A 198 -4.24 6.84 5.94
C LEU A 198 -5.04 7.67 4.91
N ARG A 199 -6.37 7.82 5.08
CA ARG A 199 -7.13 8.77 4.24
C ARG A 199 -6.72 10.21 4.54
N ASP A 200 -6.53 10.56 5.80
CA ASP A 200 -6.12 11.91 6.20
C ASP A 200 -4.68 12.21 5.70
N VAL A 201 -3.78 11.23 5.76
CA VAL A 201 -2.42 11.33 5.19
C VAL A 201 -2.46 11.55 3.68
N ARG A 202 -3.32 10.83 2.94
CA ARG A 202 -3.50 11.08 1.50
C ARG A 202 -4.07 12.46 1.20
N ALA A 203 -4.99 12.95 2.02
CA ALA A 203 -5.52 14.31 1.87
C ALA A 203 -4.42 15.35 2.05
N GLY A 204 -3.55 15.19 3.06
CA GLY A 204 -2.41 16.08 3.25
C GLY A 204 -1.26 15.87 2.24
N LEU A 205 -1.17 14.73 1.55
CA LEU A 205 -0.31 14.57 0.38
C LEU A 205 -0.84 15.35 -0.83
N ALA A 206 -2.16 15.47 -0.97
CA ALA A 206 -2.75 16.26 -2.04
C ALA A 206 -2.50 17.77 -1.86
N ASP A 207 -2.45 18.23 -0.61
CA ASP A 207 -2.17 19.61 -0.22
C ASP A 207 -1.16 19.70 0.95
N PRO A 208 0.15 19.55 0.68
CA PRO A 208 1.18 19.64 1.71
C PRO A 208 1.44 21.07 2.20
N LEU A 209 0.99 22.10 1.48
CA LEU A 209 1.15 23.50 1.89
C LEU A 209 0.22 23.87 3.04
N ALA A 210 -0.96 23.24 3.11
CA ALA A 210 -1.88 23.40 4.23
C ALA A 210 -1.43 22.73 5.54
N VAL A 211 -0.45 21.82 5.47
CA VAL A 211 -0.02 21.00 6.62
C VAL A 211 1.09 21.71 7.38
N ARG A 212 0.87 21.89 8.69
CA ARG A 212 1.88 22.48 9.57
C ARG A 212 2.93 21.43 9.95
N GLU A 213 4.17 21.86 10.17
CA GLU A 213 5.26 20.96 10.57
C GLU A 213 4.92 20.13 11.82
N ARG A 214 4.28 20.76 12.81
CA ARG A 214 3.85 20.10 14.04
C ARG A 214 2.88 18.96 13.76
N GLU A 215 2.01 19.10 12.76
CA GLU A 215 1.02 18.10 12.36
C GLU A 215 1.69 16.93 11.65
N ALA A 216 2.64 17.21 10.75
CA ALA A 216 3.42 16.16 10.09
C ALA A 216 4.24 15.32 11.09
N ARG A 217 4.90 15.98 12.06
CA ARG A 217 5.61 15.30 13.16
C ARG A 217 4.65 14.50 14.05
N ALA A 218 3.44 15.00 14.30
CA ALA A 218 2.42 14.28 15.06
C ALA A 218 1.91 13.05 14.31
N ALA A 219 1.69 13.16 13.00
CA ALA A 219 1.30 12.05 12.14
C ALA A 219 2.37 10.94 12.13
N ALA A 220 3.65 11.28 12.03
CA ALA A 220 4.75 10.31 12.11
C ALA A 220 4.70 9.49 13.42
N ARG A 221 4.55 10.16 14.57
CA ARG A 221 4.39 9.46 15.87
C ARG A 221 3.15 8.59 15.93
N SER A 222 2.03 9.08 15.39
CA SER A 222 0.78 8.31 15.32
C SER A 222 0.93 7.06 14.43
N ALA A 223 1.65 7.17 13.31
CA ALA A 223 1.93 6.05 12.42
C ALA A 223 2.73 4.95 13.12
N GLU A 224 3.78 5.29 13.88
CA GLU A 224 4.56 4.32 14.66
C GLU A 224 3.72 3.60 15.74
N VAL A 225 2.79 4.32 16.38
CA VAL A 225 1.87 3.72 17.35
C VAL A 225 0.90 2.77 16.65
N LEU A 226 0.28 3.21 15.56
CA LEU A 226 -0.67 2.41 14.79
C LEU A 226 0.01 1.17 14.18
N ASP A 227 1.25 1.25 13.71
CA ASP A 227 1.98 0.09 13.19
C ASP A 227 2.21 -0.96 14.29
N ARG A 228 2.62 -0.53 15.49
CA ARG A 228 2.76 -1.45 16.64
C ARG A 228 1.44 -2.09 17.04
N GLN A 229 0.36 -1.31 17.05
CA GLN A 229 -0.99 -1.80 17.34
C GLN A 229 -1.46 -2.80 16.28
N MET A 230 -1.18 -2.56 14.99
CA MET A 230 -1.46 -3.50 13.90
C MET A 230 -0.74 -4.83 14.08
N VAL A 231 0.57 -4.80 14.40
CA VAL A 231 1.35 -6.02 14.65
C VAL A 231 0.78 -6.80 15.84
N ALA A 232 0.46 -6.11 16.94
CA ALA A 232 -0.12 -6.75 18.12
C ALA A 232 -1.51 -7.33 17.83
N PHE A 233 -2.35 -6.61 17.10
CA PHE A 233 -3.68 -7.07 16.70
C PHE A 233 -3.61 -8.31 15.82
N ASP A 234 -2.81 -8.30 14.75
CA ASP A 234 -2.64 -9.47 13.87
C ASP A 234 -2.14 -10.69 14.65
N ALA A 235 -1.15 -10.52 15.54
CA ALA A 235 -0.65 -11.61 16.38
C ALA A 235 -1.74 -12.24 17.26
N GLU A 236 -2.57 -11.41 17.91
CA GLU A 236 -3.65 -11.91 18.77
C GLU A 236 -4.80 -12.55 17.97
N VAL A 237 -5.11 -12.05 16.77
CA VAL A 237 -6.11 -12.66 15.87
C VAL A 237 -5.62 -14.02 15.34
N GLN A 238 -4.37 -14.11 14.89
CA GLN A 238 -3.80 -15.38 14.43
C GLN A 238 -3.78 -16.42 15.56
N GLU A 239 -3.38 -16.00 16.76
CA GLU A 239 -3.39 -16.88 17.95
C GLU A 239 -4.82 -17.31 18.31
N ASN A 240 -5.79 -16.40 18.26
CA ASN A 240 -7.19 -16.71 18.54
C ASN A 240 -7.72 -17.79 17.59
N ARG A 241 -7.51 -17.60 16.28
CA ARG A 241 -7.91 -18.56 15.25
C ARG A 241 -7.26 -19.92 15.49
N ARG A 242 -5.96 -19.95 15.81
CA ARG A 242 -5.23 -21.18 16.17
C ARG A 242 -5.85 -21.89 17.37
N LEU A 243 -6.17 -21.16 18.44
CA LEU A 243 -6.72 -21.72 19.67
C LEU A 243 -8.16 -22.23 19.49
N LEU A 244 -9.03 -21.45 18.85
CA LEU A 244 -10.41 -21.87 18.54
C LEU A 244 -10.42 -23.16 17.72
N TYR A 245 -9.51 -23.23 16.76
CA TYR A 245 -9.31 -24.40 15.94
C TYR A 245 -8.84 -25.62 16.77
N GLN A 246 -7.80 -25.48 17.60
CA GLN A 246 -7.34 -26.56 18.48
C GLN A 246 -8.44 -27.04 19.42
N VAL A 247 -9.24 -26.12 19.97
CA VAL A 247 -10.39 -26.44 20.83
C VAL A 247 -11.42 -27.25 20.05
N ALA A 248 -11.69 -26.90 18.80
CA ALA A 248 -12.63 -27.62 17.94
C ALA A 248 -12.15 -29.05 17.64
N ILE A 249 -10.86 -29.25 17.39
CA ILE A 249 -10.27 -30.58 17.10
C ILE A 249 -10.32 -31.48 18.31
N ARG A 250 -9.86 -30.98 19.46
CA ARG A 250 -9.73 -31.77 20.69
C ARG A 250 -11.05 -31.88 21.45
N TRP A 251 -12.13 -31.31 20.91
CA TRP A 251 -13.42 -31.30 21.57
C TRP A 251 -13.93 -32.73 21.83
N PRO A 252 -14.16 -33.13 23.09
CA PRO A 252 -14.62 -34.48 23.39
C PRO A 252 -16.03 -34.73 22.85
N LYS A 253 -16.25 -35.92 22.28
CA LYS A 253 -17.55 -36.33 21.70
C LYS A 253 -18.66 -36.55 22.74
N ARG A 254 -18.33 -36.77 24.01
CA ARG A 254 -19.29 -37.02 25.10
C ARG A 254 -18.83 -36.37 26.41
N GLY A 255 -19.77 -35.73 27.11
CA GLY A 255 -19.65 -35.43 28.55
C GLY A 255 -18.77 -34.23 28.92
N LEU A 256 -18.99 -33.07 28.28
CA LEU A 256 -18.48 -31.81 28.84
C LEU A 256 -19.54 -31.12 29.72
N PRO A 257 -19.12 -30.49 30.83
CA PRO A 257 -20.00 -29.63 31.61
C PRO A 257 -20.56 -28.51 30.73
N ALA A 258 -21.83 -28.13 30.94
CA ALA A 258 -22.46 -27.02 30.23
C ALA A 258 -21.60 -25.74 30.27
N ALA A 259 -20.91 -25.50 31.38
CA ALA A 259 -19.99 -24.38 31.55
C ALA A 259 -18.83 -24.35 30.53
N ALA A 260 -18.31 -25.51 30.09
CA ALA A 260 -17.23 -25.56 29.11
C ALA A 260 -17.73 -25.25 27.69
N VAL A 261 -18.92 -25.74 27.34
CA VAL A 261 -19.61 -25.42 26.07
C VAL A 261 -19.89 -23.92 25.99
N GLU A 262 -20.41 -23.36 27.08
CA GLU A 262 -20.72 -21.92 27.16
C GLU A 262 -19.44 -21.08 27.12
N ALA A 263 -18.37 -21.48 27.81
CA ALA A 263 -17.08 -20.79 27.75
C ALA A 263 -16.52 -20.72 26.33
N ARG A 264 -16.58 -21.81 25.55
CA ARG A 264 -16.17 -21.81 24.14
C ARG A 264 -17.03 -20.86 23.31
N ARG A 265 -18.36 -20.96 23.44
CA ARG A 265 -19.31 -20.13 22.67
C ARG A 265 -19.08 -18.65 22.97
N LYS A 266 -18.97 -18.28 24.25
CA LYS A 266 -18.71 -16.91 24.68
C LYS A 266 -17.36 -16.39 24.18
N ALA A 267 -16.32 -17.22 24.24
CA ALA A 267 -15.00 -16.84 23.73
C ALA A 267 -15.02 -16.57 22.22
N ALA A 268 -15.67 -17.43 21.42
CA ALA A 268 -15.79 -17.23 19.97
C ALA A 268 -16.61 -15.97 19.62
N ALA A 269 -17.75 -15.77 20.29
CA ALA A 269 -18.58 -14.59 20.07
C ALA A 269 -17.86 -13.30 20.49
N GLU A 270 -17.12 -13.31 21.60
CA GLU A 270 -16.36 -12.15 22.06
C GLU A 270 -15.17 -11.85 21.13
N SER A 271 -14.45 -12.86 20.62
CA SER A 271 -13.37 -12.62 19.64
C SER A 271 -13.89 -12.06 18.33
N ASP A 272 -14.98 -12.62 17.78
CA ASP A 272 -15.56 -12.16 16.51
C ASP A 272 -16.04 -10.71 16.60
N GLU A 273 -16.69 -10.36 17.71
CA GLU A 273 -17.17 -8.99 17.95
C GLU A 273 -16.00 -8.02 18.13
N LEU A 274 -14.96 -8.39 18.88
CA LEU A 274 -13.76 -7.56 19.06
C LEU A 274 -13.01 -7.35 17.74
N GLU A 275 -12.82 -8.41 16.94
CA GLU A 275 -12.19 -8.32 15.62
C GLU A 275 -13.00 -7.38 14.72
N LYS A 276 -14.32 -7.55 14.67
CA LYS A 276 -15.21 -6.69 13.89
C LYS A 276 -15.14 -5.22 14.33
N GLN A 277 -15.21 -4.95 15.63
CA GLN A 277 -15.14 -3.60 16.18
C GLN A 277 -13.82 -2.91 15.81
N LEU A 278 -12.69 -3.59 16.01
CA LEU A 278 -11.36 -3.07 15.74
C LEU A 278 -11.12 -2.81 14.23
N LEU A 279 -11.66 -3.67 13.36
CA LEU A 279 -11.58 -3.48 11.90
C LEU A 279 -12.52 -2.39 11.37
N GLN A 280 -13.69 -2.17 11.99
CA GLN A 280 -14.74 -1.29 11.44
C GLN A 280 -14.74 0.11 12.05
N LEU A 281 -14.42 0.27 13.33
CA LEU A 281 -14.55 1.54 14.03
C LEU A 281 -13.38 2.47 13.70
N ARG A 282 -13.68 3.53 12.94
CA ARG A 282 -12.70 4.48 12.41
C ARG A 282 -12.22 5.54 13.39
N ARG A 283 -12.96 5.74 14.50
CA ARG A 283 -12.75 6.83 15.45
C ARG A 283 -12.41 6.34 16.86
N LEU A 284 -11.77 5.18 16.97
CA LEU A 284 -11.30 4.72 18.28
C LEU A 284 -10.11 5.58 18.73
N ARG A 285 -10.13 5.93 20.02
CA ARG A 285 -8.95 6.49 20.68
C ARG A 285 -7.89 5.42 20.83
N LYS A 286 -6.64 5.83 21.01
CA LYS A 286 -5.50 4.92 21.20
C LYS A 286 -5.78 3.89 22.30
N GLU A 287 -6.27 4.34 23.44
CA GLU A 287 -6.54 3.51 24.61
C GLU A 287 -7.61 2.45 24.31
N ALA A 288 -8.63 2.81 23.54
CA ALA A 288 -9.69 1.88 23.15
C ALA A 288 -9.19 0.78 22.19
N VAL A 289 -8.22 1.08 21.33
CA VAL A 289 -7.56 0.07 20.48
C VAL A 289 -6.73 -0.87 21.35
N ASP A 290 -5.90 -0.33 22.25
CA ASP A 290 -5.07 -1.11 23.16
C ASP A 290 -5.93 -2.02 24.07
N ASP A 291 -7.03 -1.49 24.62
CA ASP A 291 -8.00 -2.23 25.42
C ASP A 291 -8.66 -3.36 24.62
N GLY A 292 -9.05 -3.10 23.37
CA GLY A 292 -9.61 -4.12 22.48
C GLY A 292 -8.64 -5.27 22.23
N ILE A 293 -7.36 -4.96 21.96
CA ILE A 293 -6.30 -5.95 21.78
C ILE A 293 -6.06 -6.73 23.09
N ALA A 294 -6.03 -6.05 24.23
CA ALA A 294 -5.87 -6.69 25.54
C ALA A 294 -7.05 -7.62 25.89
N ARG A 295 -8.28 -7.24 25.52
CA ARG A 295 -9.46 -8.11 25.66
C ARG A 295 -9.35 -9.35 24.77
N LEU A 296 -8.88 -9.22 23.53
CA LEU A 296 -8.65 -10.37 22.65
C LEU A 296 -7.58 -11.32 23.24
N ARG A 297 -6.51 -10.78 23.81
CA ARG A 297 -5.50 -11.55 24.57
C ARG A 297 -6.11 -12.30 25.75
N ASN A 298 -7.02 -11.68 26.49
CA ASN A 298 -7.72 -12.32 27.59
C ASN A 298 -8.65 -13.44 27.10
N VAL A 299 -9.31 -13.29 25.95
CA VAL A 299 -10.06 -14.37 25.30
C VAL A 299 -9.12 -15.53 24.93
N ASN A 300 -7.95 -15.23 24.36
CA ASN A 300 -6.92 -16.22 24.04
C ASN A 300 -6.47 -16.99 25.30
N ALA A 301 -6.24 -16.30 26.42
CA ALA A 301 -5.89 -16.95 27.68
C ALA A 301 -7.01 -17.90 28.19
N ARG A 302 -8.29 -17.52 28.06
CA ARG A 302 -9.41 -18.40 28.42
C ARG A 302 -9.48 -19.64 27.53
N LEU A 303 -9.22 -19.49 26.22
CA LEU A 303 -9.18 -20.62 25.29
C LEU A 303 -8.02 -21.57 25.59
N ARG A 304 -6.83 -21.06 25.95
CA ARG A 304 -5.71 -21.89 26.42
C ARG A 304 -6.08 -22.69 27.67
N HIS A 305 -6.65 -22.04 28.68
CA HIS A 305 -7.12 -22.74 29.88
C HIS A 305 -8.16 -23.82 29.53
N LEU A 306 -9.05 -23.55 28.57
CA LEU A 306 -10.02 -24.55 28.12
C LEU A 306 -9.35 -25.76 27.46
N LEU A 307 -8.31 -25.54 26.64
CA LEU A 307 -7.50 -26.61 26.06
C LEU A 307 -6.81 -27.44 27.15
N ASP A 308 -6.18 -26.80 28.14
CA ASP A 308 -5.51 -27.51 29.23
C ASP A 308 -6.48 -28.40 30.01
N ARG A 309 -7.73 -27.93 30.22
CA ARG A 309 -8.79 -28.73 30.85
C ARG A 309 -9.23 -29.92 29.99
N ILE A 310 -9.28 -29.75 28.67
CA ILE A 310 -9.62 -30.83 27.73
C ILE A 310 -8.52 -31.90 27.77
N ASP A 311 -7.27 -31.47 27.68
CA ASP A 311 -6.10 -32.36 27.64
C ASP A 311 -5.88 -33.08 28.99
N GLY A 312 -6.02 -32.38 30.12
CA GLY A 312 -5.92 -32.98 31.45
C GLY A 312 -6.99 -34.05 31.73
N ARG A 313 -8.20 -33.91 31.15
CA ARG A 313 -9.26 -34.92 31.28
C ARG A 313 -9.02 -36.15 30.42
N ALA A 314 -8.35 -36.00 29.29
CA ALA A 314 -7.93 -37.13 28.46
C ALA A 314 -6.90 -37.99 29.23
N ALA A 315 -5.88 -37.36 29.83
CA ALA A 315 -4.86 -38.05 30.62
C ALA A 315 -5.41 -38.73 31.89
N GLY A 316 -6.42 -38.13 32.54
CA GLY A 316 -7.06 -38.70 33.73
C GLY A 316 -7.94 -39.93 33.46
N ARG A 317 -8.47 -40.09 32.24
CA ARG A 317 -9.27 -41.28 31.86
C ARG A 317 -8.41 -42.51 31.56
N GLU A 318 -7.16 -42.34 31.12
CA GLU A 318 -6.25 -43.46 30.84
C GLU A 318 -5.72 -44.16 32.09
N LYS A 319 -5.76 -43.52 33.27
CA LYS A 319 -5.26 -44.09 34.52
C LYS A 319 -6.31 -44.84 35.37
N GLY A 320 -7.59 -44.86 34.96
CA GLY A 320 -8.71 -45.24 35.85
C GLY A 320 -9.64 -46.37 35.41
N GLY A 321 -9.40 -47.10 34.31
CA GLY A 321 -10.36 -48.10 33.83
C GLY A 321 -9.72 -49.24 33.04
N GLY A 322 -9.78 -50.44 33.60
CA GLY A 322 -9.28 -51.66 32.99
C GLY A 322 -10.12 -52.17 31.80
N ARG A 323 -9.47 -53.09 31.07
CA ARG A 323 -10.00 -54.08 30.10
C ARG A 323 -11.43 -53.84 29.59
N GLY A 324 -11.53 -53.34 28.36
CA GLY A 324 -12.76 -53.37 27.58
C GLY A 324 -12.48 -53.07 26.11
N THR A 325 -12.45 -54.13 25.30
CA THR A 325 -12.62 -54.21 23.83
C THR A 325 -12.14 -53.02 22.97
N ALA A 326 -11.12 -53.30 22.15
CA ALA A 326 -10.60 -52.43 21.11
C ALA A 326 -11.69 -52.05 20.07
N ALA A 327 -12.43 -50.98 20.35
CA ALA A 327 -13.10 -50.21 19.32
C ALA A 327 -12.02 -49.39 18.59
N SER A 328 -11.86 -49.61 17.29
CA SER A 328 -10.95 -48.84 16.43
C SER A 328 -11.01 -47.34 16.78
N PRO A 329 -9.85 -46.69 17.02
CA PRO A 329 -9.82 -45.27 17.34
C PRO A 329 -10.50 -44.49 16.21
N ALA A 330 -11.40 -43.59 16.56
CA ALA A 330 -12.04 -42.73 15.58
C ALA A 330 -10.95 -41.98 14.79
N ARG A 331 -10.91 -42.16 13.46
CA ARG A 331 -9.93 -41.52 12.55
C ARG A 331 -9.67 -40.07 12.97
N SER A 332 -8.41 -39.75 13.21
CA SER A 332 -8.01 -38.43 13.66
C SER A 332 -8.36 -37.37 12.61
N GLU A 333 -8.52 -36.12 13.04
CA GLU A 333 -8.82 -35.03 12.10
C GLU A 333 -7.70 -34.83 11.06
N PHE A 334 -6.47 -35.20 11.43
CA PHE A 334 -5.33 -35.25 10.52
C PHE A 334 -5.52 -36.30 9.43
N ASP A 335 -5.96 -37.51 9.77
CA ASP A 335 -6.24 -38.58 8.80
C ASP A 335 -7.36 -38.17 7.83
N ARG A 336 -8.38 -37.47 8.35
CA ARG A 336 -9.46 -36.90 7.52
C ARG A 336 -8.97 -35.80 6.60
N ALA A 337 -8.05 -34.96 7.07
CA ALA A 337 -7.45 -33.90 6.25
C ALA A 337 -6.54 -34.49 5.16
N LEU A 338 -5.75 -35.51 5.46
CA LEU A 338 -4.97 -36.24 4.45
C LEU A 338 -5.90 -36.85 3.40
N GLU A 339 -6.96 -37.53 3.82
CA GLU A 339 -7.97 -38.12 2.93
C GLU A 339 -8.66 -37.06 2.06
N PHE A 340 -9.05 -35.92 2.65
CA PHE A 340 -9.69 -34.81 1.94
C PHE A 340 -8.78 -34.21 0.85
N PHE A 341 -7.49 -34.05 1.15
CA PHE A 341 -6.51 -33.57 0.17
C PHE A 341 -6.00 -34.67 -0.79
N ARG A 342 -6.46 -35.91 -0.60
CA ARG A 342 -6.04 -37.13 -1.30
C ARG A 342 -4.55 -37.44 -1.14
N PHE A 343 -4.01 -37.18 0.04
CA PHE A 343 -2.70 -37.67 0.46
C PHE A 343 -2.84 -39.08 1.05
N ALA A 344 -1.77 -39.88 0.98
CA ALA A 344 -1.75 -41.18 1.63
C ALA A 344 -1.86 -41.01 3.17
N PRO A 345 -2.44 -41.96 3.91
CA PRO A 345 -2.67 -41.85 5.36
C PRO A 345 -1.38 -41.63 6.19
N ASP A 346 -0.24 -42.04 5.65
CA ASP A 346 1.10 -41.93 6.21
C ASP A 346 1.95 -40.84 5.54
N ALA A 347 1.39 -40.12 4.57
CA ALA A 347 2.11 -39.06 3.86
C ALA A 347 2.43 -37.89 4.78
N ARG A 348 3.65 -37.36 4.64
CA ARG A 348 4.07 -36.07 5.20
C ARG A 348 4.25 -35.08 4.04
N PRO A 349 3.15 -34.50 3.51
CA PRO A 349 3.25 -33.56 2.39
C PRO A 349 4.05 -32.33 2.81
N ASP A 350 5.03 -31.90 2.03
CA ASP A 350 5.73 -30.65 2.34
C ASP A 350 4.81 -29.41 2.17
N ARG A 351 5.27 -28.25 2.67
CA ARG A 351 4.50 -27.00 2.60
C ARG A 351 4.18 -26.58 1.16
N THR A 352 5.00 -26.97 0.18
CA THR A 352 4.82 -26.62 -1.23
C THR A 352 3.72 -27.48 -1.86
N ALA A 353 3.77 -28.79 -1.65
CA ALA A 353 2.78 -29.77 -2.11
C ALA A 353 1.39 -29.49 -1.50
N LEU A 354 1.34 -29.18 -0.19
CA LEU A 354 0.09 -28.80 0.48
C LEU A 354 -0.51 -27.51 -0.09
N ARG A 355 0.30 -26.47 -0.31
CA ARG A 355 -0.13 -25.19 -0.91
C ARG A 355 -0.65 -25.36 -2.33
N GLN A 356 0.04 -26.16 -3.14
CA GLN A 356 -0.39 -26.45 -4.51
C GLN A 356 -1.74 -27.16 -4.51
N ARG A 357 -1.90 -28.19 -3.68
CA ARG A 357 -3.13 -28.96 -3.59
C ARG A 357 -4.31 -28.13 -3.07
N PHE A 358 -4.06 -27.25 -2.11
CA PHE A 358 -5.05 -26.29 -1.63
C PHE A 358 -5.54 -25.35 -2.75
N ARG A 359 -4.62 -24.77 -3.54
CA ARG A 359 -5.00 -23.89 -4.66
C ARG A 359 -5.82 -24.62 -5.71
N GLU A 360 -5.50 -25.88 -5.99
CA GLU A 360 -6.26 -26.72 -6.93
C GLU A 360 -7.69 -26.98 -6.44
N LEU A 361 -7.88 -27.29 -5.16
CA LEU A 361 -9.20 -27.53 -4.57
C LEU A 361 -9.99 -26.23 -4.40
N ALA A 362 -9.35 -25.15 -3.97
CA ALA A 362 -9.98 -23.83 -3.81
C ALA A 362 -10.55 -23.31 -5.13
N ARG A 363 -9.83 -23.50 -6.24
CA ARG A 363 -10.34 -23.14 -7.59
C ARG A 363 -11.55 -23.94 -8.05
N LYS A 364 -11.81 -25.12 -7.47
CA LYS A 364 -12.95 -25.98 -7.84
C LYS A 364 -14.12 -25.82 -6.88
N MET A 365 -13.85 -25.41 -5.66
CA MET A 365 -14.81 -25.37 -4.55
C MET A 365 -15.14 -23.94 -4.11
N HIS A 366 -14.66 -22.92 -4.82
CA HIS A 366 -14.91 -21.52 -4.47
C HIS A 366 -16.42 -21.21 -4.49
N PRO A 367 -16.96 -20.50 -3.47
CA PRO A 367 -18.38 -20.14 -3.42
C PRO A 367 -18.88 -19.39 -4.66
N ASP A 368 -18.01 -18.58 -5.29
CA ASP A 368 -18.33 -17.83 -6.52
C ASP A 368 -18.61 -18.72 -7.75
N LEU A 369 -18.27 -20.01 -7.69
CA LEU A 369 -18.55 -20.98 -8.75
C LEU A 369 -19.89 -21.72 -8.52
N ALA A 370 -20.57 -21.46 -7.39
CA ALA A 370 -21.85 -22.07 -7.09
C ALA A 370 -23.00 -21.39 -7.85
N GLY A 371 -24.08 -22.14 -8.09
CA GLY A 371 -25.31 -21.62 -8.67
C GLY A 371 -25.91 -20.47 -7.85
N ALA A 372 -26.71 -19.63 -8.48
CA ALA A 372 -27.30 -18.43 -7.88
C ALA A 372 -28.34 -18.73 -6.77
N ASP A 373 -28.71 -20.00 -6.56
CA ASP A 373 -29.67 -20.38 -5.53
C ASP A 373 -29.04 -20.45 -4.12
N CYS A 374 -29.84 -20.08 -3.13
CA CYS A 374 -29.40 -19.99 -1.73
C CYS A 374 -28.97 -21.33 -1.11
N ALA A 375 -29.38 -22.48 -1.68
CA ALA A 375 -28.99 -23.79 -1.18
C ALA A 375 -27.59 -24.16 -1.68
N SER A 376 -27.34 -23.98 -2.98
CA SER A 376 -26.03 -24.18 -3.61
C SER A 376 -24.96 -23.28 -3.01
N GLN A 377 -25.27 -22.00 -2.76
CA GLN A 377 -24.30 -21.10 -2.10
C GLN A 377 -23.96 -21.54 -0.67
N ARG A 378 -24.95 -21.98 0.11
CA ARG A 378 -24.72 -22.45 1.49
C ARG A 378 -23.87 -23.71 1.51
N GLU A 379 -24.14 -24.65 0.61
CA GLU A 379 -23.36 -25.89 0.49
C GLU A 379 -21.93 -25.63 0.00
N ALA A 380 -21.76 -24.74 -0.98
CA ALA A 380 -20.43 -24.34 -1.45
C ALA A 380 -19.63 -23.63 -0.34
N ASN A 381 -20.26 -22.73 0.41
CA ASN A 381 -19.62 -22.06 1.55
C ASN A 381 -19.24 -23.08 2.65
N ARG A 382 -20.12 -24.03 2.97
CA ARG A 382 -19.82 -25.12 3.92
C ARG A 382 -18.59 -25.93 3.49
N ARG A 383 -18.53 -26.32 2.22
CA ARG A 383 -17.41 -27.08 1.65
C ARG A 383 -16.10 -26.28 1.61
N PHE A 384 -16.19 -24.98 1.34
CA PHE A 384 -15.02 -24.09 1.33
C PHE A 384 -14.48 -23.84 2.74
N VAL A 385 -15.37 -23.70 3.74
CA VAL A 385 -14.99 -23.66 5.17
C VAL A 385 -14.31 -24.97 5.59
N GLU A 386 -14.80 -26.12 5.12
CA GLU A 386 -14.17 -27.43 5.38
C GLU A 386 -12.78 -27.56 4.72
N LEU A 387 -12.62 -27.08 3.49
CA LEU A 387 -11.32 -27.00 2.81
C LEU A 387 -10.29 -26.17 3.61
N ASN A 388 -10.68 -24.97 4.07
CA ASN A 388 -9.81 -24.11 4.87
C ASN A 388 -9.45 -24.76 6.20
N ARG A 389 -10.44 -25.37 6.87
CA ARG A 389 -10.24 -26.12 8.12
C ARG A 389 -9.18 -27.21 7.95
N TYR A 390 -9.28 -28.06 6.92
CA TYR A 390 -8.35 -29.16 6.71
C TYR A 390 -6.96 -28.70 6.25
N TYR A 391 -6.89 -27.61 5.49
CA TYR A 391 -5.60 -26.98 5.16
C TYR A 391 -4.84 -26.53 6.41
N ASP A 392 -5.55 -25.93 7.37
CA ASP A 392 -4.96 -25.51 8.65
C ASP A 392 -4.51 -26.70 9.49
N VAL A 393 -5.21 -27.85 9.44
CA VAL A 393 -4.77 -29.11 10.11
C VAL A 393 -3.39 -29.51 9.65
N LEU A 394 -3.22 -29.60 8.33
CA LEU A 394 -2.00 -30.10 7.73
C LEU A 394 -0.87 -29.07 7.90
N LYS A 395 -1.16 -27.77 7.77
CA LYS A 395 -0.17 -26.70 7.94
C LYS A 395 0.42 -26.64 9.35
N LEU A 396 -0.36 -26.91 10.39
CA LEU A 396 0.13 -26.86 11.79
C LEU A 396 1.07 -28.01 12.17
N ARG A 397 1.13 -29.07 11.35
CA ARG A 397 1.97 -30.26 11.56
C ARG A 397 3.22 -30.28 10.66
N LEU A 398 3.40 -29.26 9.81
CA LEU A 398 4.50 -29.06 8.85
C LEU A 398 5.35 -27.84 9.19
#